data_AF-A0A971RDL0-F1
#
_entry.id   AF-A0A971RDL0-F1
#
_cell.length_a   1.000
_cell.length_b   1.000
_cell.length_c   1.000
_cell.angle_alpha   90.00
_cell.angle_beta   90.00
_cell.angle_gamma   90.00
#
_symmetry.space_group_name_H-M   'P 1'
#
loop_
_entity.id
_entity.type
_entity.pdbx_description
1 polymer ?
#
loop_
_entity_poly.entity_id
_entity_poly.type
_entity_poly.pdbx_seq_one_letter_code
_entity_poly.pdbx_strand_id
1 'polypeptide(L)'
;AFIDDPVRLLRAARVAADMHFHLHPATRELLLQQRELLANASRERVRDELLRLLLAPQAAGICLAQDLGLLQIALAPLTATELAGGIALLGALLEHLREPTIQRLSLQWSQAYTTGHTRGQMVALAALVSQGSTEHVRVALASLRLSDRERSRVLDVLGSWGSPSWQEYAHIDPLTAHRYYRRWGSGGADGAALVAVGHGTSASGVAAAERMLGFWLDHQAQVIAPQPLLTGRELVQDLGLAPGAQVGETLRILTEHQVQGLISSPGEALALARRLVSEFTTRQV
;
A
#
# COMPACT_ATOMS: atom_id res chain seq x y z
N ALA A 1 -36.15 -7.09 9.53
CA ALA A 1 -34.92 -7.04 10.37
C ALA A 1 -33.63 -6.90 9.56
N PHE A 2 -33.31 -7.82 8.62
CA PHE A 2 -32.20 -7.65 7.66
C PHE A 2 -32.67 -7.09 6.31
N ILE A 3 -33.91 -7.36 5.90
CA ILE A 3 -34.55 -6.74 4.73
C ILE A 3 -34.51 -5.21 4.81
N ASP A 4 -34.76 -4.65 6.00
CA ASP A 4 -34.80 -3.20 6.22
C ASP A 4 -33.39 -2.57 6.28
N ASP A 5 -32.36 -3.37 6.58
CA ASP A 5 -30.97 -2.91 6.69
C ASP A 5 -29.98 -4.06 6.42
N PRO A 6 -29.68 -4.36 5.15
CA PRO A 6 -28.88 -5.53 4.80
C PRO A 6 -27.42 -5.48 5.26
N VAL A 7 -26.90 -4.28 5.56
CA VAL A 7 -25.54 -4.10 6.12
C VAL A 7 -25.39 -4.80 7.48
N ARG A 8 -26.51 -5.08 8.16
CA ARG A 8 -26.51 -5.86 9.40
C ARG A 8 -25.92 -7.26 9.26
N LEU A 9 -25.85 -7.81 8.05
CA LEU A 9 -25.17 -9.09 7.78
C LEU A 9 -23.67 -8.99 8.09
N LEU A 10 -22.99 -7.96 7.56
CA LEU A 10 -21.58 -7.68 7.88
C LEU A 10 -21.40 -7.25 9.34
N ARG A 11 -22.36 -6.47 9.86
CA ARG A 11 -22.33 -6.04 11.27
C ARG A 11 -22.41 -7.22 12.23
N ALA A 12 -23.21 -8.25 11.92
CA ALA A 12 -23.30 -9.45 12.74
C ALA A 12 -21.94 -10.16 12.83
N ALA A 13 -21.23 -10.29 11.70
CA ALA A 13 -19.88 -10.84 11.69
C ALA A 13 -18.90 -9.98 12.53
N ARG A 14 -19.02 -8.65 12.45
CA ARG A 14 -18.18 -7.73 13.23
C ARG A 14 -18.44 -7.84 14.72
N VAL A 15 -19.71 -7.81 15.13
CA VAL A 15 -20.08 -7.90 16.55
C VAL A 15 -19.64 -9.24 17.14
N ALA A 16 -19.80 -10.34 16.40
CA ALA A 16 -19.32 -11.64 16.83
C ALA A 16 -17.79 -11.65 17.02
N ALA A 17 -17.04 -11.02 16.12
CA ALA A 17 -15.58 -10.91 16.23
C ALA A 17 -15.12 -10.00 17.37
N ASP A 18 -15.70 -8.80 17.48
CA ASP A 18 -15.36 -7.80 18.51
C ASP A 18 -15.63 -8.32 19.92
N MET A 19 -16.69 -9.11 20.11
CA MET A 19 -17.07 -9.69 21.40
C MET A 19 -16.51 -11.11 21.63
N HIS A 20 -15.75 -11.66 20.67
CA HIS A 20 -15.28 -13.04 20.68
C HIS A 20 -16.40 -14.08 20.91
N PHE A 21 -17.56 -13.84 20.30
CA PHE A 21 -18.73 -14.72 20.39
C PHE A 21 -18.82 -15.70 19.23
N HIS A 22 -19.32 -16.89 19.53
CA HIS A 22 -19.75 -17.83 18.51
C HIS A 22 -21.20 -17.55 18.13
N LEU A 23 -21.48 -17.49 16.83
CA LEU A 23 -22.85 -17.39 16.34
C LEU A 23 -23.63 -18.66 16.72
N HIS A 24 -24.81 -18.49 17.31
CA HIS A 24 -25.73 -19.60 17.52
C HIS A 24 -26.10 -20.25 16.17
N PRO A 25 -26.23 -21.59 16.07
CA PRO A 25 -26.49 -22.28 14.80
C PRO A 25 -27.67 -21.70 14.01
N ALA A 26 -28.79 -21.42 14.68
CA ALA A 26 -29.96 -20.81 14.04
C ALA A 26 -29.67 -19.40 13.48
N THR A 27 -28.83 -18.60 14.15
CA THR A 27 -28.42 -17.27 13.65
C THR A 27 -27.51 -17.41 12.45
N ARG A 28 -26.57 -18.37 12.46
CA ARG A 28 -25.69 -18.65 11.32
C ARG A 28 -26.50 -19.07 10.09
N GLU A 29 -27.47 -19.97 10.26
CA GLU A 29 -28.35 -20.40 9.18
C GLU A 29 -29.16 -19.23 8.60
N LEU A 30 -29.72 -18.38 9.47
CA LEU A 30 -30.45 -17.18 9.04
C LEU A 30 -29.56 -16.22 8.22
N LEU A 31 -28.31 -16.02 8.63
CA LEU A 31 -27.35 -15.18 7.90
C LEU A 31 -27.03 -15.78 6.52
N LEU A 32 -26.82 -17.10 6.44
CA LEU A 32 -26.56 -17.80 5.17
C LEU A 32 -27.74 -17.69 4.21
N GLN A 33 -28.97 -17.88 4.70
CA GLN A 33 -30.19 -17.76 3.90
C GLN A 33 -30.43 -16.34 3.38
N GLN A 34 -29.97 -15.31 4.11
CA GLN A 34 -30.24 -13.91 3.78
C GLN A 34 -29.04 -13.15 3.20
N ARG A 35 -27.89 -13.81 3.01
CA ARG A 35 -26.64 -13.16 2.58
C ARG A 35 -26.77 -12.34 1.30
N GLU A 36 -27.58 -12.81 0.34
CA GLU A 36 -27.80 -12.17 -0.96
C GLU A 36 -28.45 -10.78 -0.83
N LEU A 37 -29.17 -10.52 0.28
CA LEU A 37 -29.71 -9.18 0.55
C LEU A 37 -28.62 -8.13 0.67
N LEU A 38 -27.37 -8.50 0.98
CA LEU A 38 -26.24 -7.58 1.04
C LEU A 38 -26.02 -6.84 -0.29
N ALA A 39 -26.36 -7.46 -1.43
CA ALA A 39 -26.25 -6.82 -2.74
C ALA A 39 -27.16 -5.57 -2.86
N ASN A 40 -28.23 -5.50 -2.08
CA ASN A 40 -29.17 -4.38 -2.06
C ASN A 40 -28.74 -3.23 -1.12
N ALA A 41 -27.65 -3.40 -0.36
CA ALA A 41 -27.14 -2.35 0.52
C ALA A 41 -26.42 -1.24 -0.25
N SER A 42 -26.47 0.00 0.27
CA SER A 42 -25.61 1.09 -0.22
C SER A 42 -24.14 0.69 -0.10
N ARG A 43 -23.39 0.92 -1.17
CA ARG A 43 -21.97 0.56 -1.30
C ARG A 43 -21.08 1.29 -0.29
N GLU A 44 -21.40 2.55 0.03
CA GLU A 44 -20.72 3.32 1.06
C GLU A 44 -20.89 2.67 2.43
N ARG A 45 -22.09 2.20 2.76
CA ARG A 45 -22.34 1.53 4.05
C ARG A 45 -21.69 0.14 4.11
N VAL A 46 -21.65 -0.59 2.99
CA VAL A 46 -20.89 -1.85 2.87
C VAL A 46 -19.40 -1.59 3.07
N ARG A 47 -18.84 -0.58 2.40
CA ARG A 47 -17.44 -0.15 2.58
C ARG A 47 -17.16 0.15 4.05
N ASP A 48 -17.96 1.00 4.69
CA ASP A 48 -17.68 1.45 6.06
C ASP A 48 -17.72 0.28 7.06
N GLU A 49 -18.65 -0.67 6.90
CA GLU A 49 -18.71 -1.86 7.76
C GLU A 49 -17.56 -2.85 7.43
N LEU A 50 -17.20 -3.01 6.16
CA LEU A 50 -16.05 -3.82 5.72
C LEU A 50 -14.72 -3.28 6.27
N LEU A 51 -14.48 -1.97 6.17
CA LEU A 51 -13.25 -1.35 6.66
C LEU A 51 -13.11 -1.46 8.20
N ARG A 52 -14.21 -1.60 8.93
CA ARG A 52 -14.18 -1.89 10.37
C ARG A 52 -13.84 -3.35 10.65
N LEU A 53 -14.38 -4.29 9.86
CA LEU A 53 -14.05 -5.71 9.96
C LEU A 53 -12.55 -5.98 9.73
N LEU A 54 -11.93 -5.25 8.80
CA LEU A 54 -10.52 -5.41 8.44
C LEU A 54 -9.53 -5.19 9.58
N LEU A 55 -9.89 -4.37 10.58
CA LEU A 55 -9.04 -4.08 11.73
C LEU A 55 -9.40 -4.88 12.98
N ALA A 56 -10.35 -5.82 12.87
CA ALA A 56 -10.69 -6.70 13.99
C ALA A 56 -9.49 -7.59 14.34
N PRO A 57 -9.25 -7.90 15.64
CA PRO A 57 -8.15 -8.76 16.05
C PRO A 57 -8.14 -10.09 15.29
N GLN A 58 -6.94 -10.54 14.89
CA GLN A 58 -6.72 -11.85 14.23
C GLN A 58 -7.55 -12.06 12.95
N ALA A 59 -7.99 -10.98 12.29
CA ALA A 59 -8.87 -11.02 11.12
C ALA A 59 -10.19 -11.80 11.35
N ALA A 60 -10.59 -12.03 12.62
CA ALA A 60 -11.69 -12.94 12.96
C ALA A 60 -13.02 -12.57 12.29
N GLY A 61 -13.32 -11.26 12.21
CA GLY A 61 -14.53 -10.77 11.56
C GLY A 61 -14.53 -11.01 10.05
N ILE A 62 -13.38 -10.87 9.40
CA ILE A 62 -13.22 -11.12 7.97
C ILE A 62 -13.29 -12.62 7.68
N CYS A 63 -12.67 -13.48 8.48
CA CYS A 63 -12.80 -14.93 8.38
C CYS A 63 -14.27 -15.36 8.48
N LEU A 64 -15.00 -14.82 9.47
CA LEU A 64 -16.43 -15.12 9.61
C LEU A 64 -17.26 -14.59 8.43
N ALA A 65 -16.95 -13.40 7.91
CA ALA A 65 -17.63 -12.86 6.73
C ALA A 65 -17.37 -13.72 5.47
N GLN A 66 -16.16 -14.27 5.34
CA GLN A 66 -15.79 -15.21 4.27
C GLN A 66 -16.59 -16.51 4.38
N ASP A 67 -16.65 -17.10 5.59
CA ASP A 67 -17.41 -18.32 5.88
C ASP A 67 -18.91 -18.19 5.57
N LEU A 68 -19.46 -16.98 5.74
CA LEU A 68 -20.85 -16.67 5.44
C LEU A 68 -21.09 -16.35 3.96
N GLY A 69 -20.03 -16.22 3.15
CA GLY A 69 -20.11 -15.84 1.74
C GLY A 69 -20.38 -14.34 1.51
N LEU A 70 -20.19 -13.51 2.53
CA LEU A 70 -20.52 -12.07 2.45
C LEU A 70 -19.45 -11.27 1.70
N LEU A 71 -18.19 -11.72 1.74
CA LEU A 71 -17.09 -11.00 1.08
C LEU A 71 -17.18 -11.07 -0.45
N GLN A 72 -17.62 -12.18 -1.00
CA GLN A 72 -17.81 -12.37 -2.44
C GLN A 72 -18.89 -11.42 -2.99
N ILE A 73 -19.90 -11.10 -2.17
CA ILE A 73 -20.93 -10.12 -2.51
C ILE A 73 -20.41 -8.69 -2.29
N ALA A 74 -19.70 -8.46 -1.18
CA ALA A 74 -19.14 -7.15 -0.86
C ALA A 74 -18.03 -6.72 -1.82
N LEU A 75 -17.26 -7.65 -2.40
CA LEU A 75 -16.08 -7.39 -3.23
C LEU A 75 -16.12 -8.11 -4.58
N ALA A 76 -17.32 -8.35 -5.12
CA ALA A 76 -17.47 -8.91 -6.46
C ALA A 76 -16.66 -8.10 -7.50
N PRO A 77 -15.94 -8.76 -8.44
CA PRO A 77 -15.99 -10.17 -8.78
C PRO A 77 -14.90 -11.05 -8.12
N LEU A 78 -14.27 -10.61 -7.02
CA LEU A 78 -13.25 -11.44 -6.35
C LEU A 78 -13.80 -12.81 -5.97
N THR A 79 -13.04 -13.85 -6.34
CA THR A 79 -13.38 -15.24 -6.06
C THR A 79 -13.09 -15.59 -4.60
N ALA A 80 -13.69 -16.69 -4.13
CA ALA A 80 -13.43 -17.19 -2.78
C ALA A 80 -11.94 -17.52 -2.55
N THR A 81 -11.23 -18.02 -3.58
CA THR A 81 -9.81 -18.37 -3.50
C THR A 81 -8.93 -17.12 -3.41
N GLU A 82 -9.20 -16.10 -4.23
CA GLU A 82 -8.47 -14.82 -4.17
C GLU A 82 -8.65 -14.18 -2.77
N LEU A 83 -9.88 -14.18 -2.25
CA LEU A 83 -10.13 -13.66 -0.90
C LEU A 83 -9.43 -14.50 0.17
N ALA A 84 -9.44 -15.83 0.08
CA ALA A 84 -8.80 -16.70 1.07
C ALA A 84 -7.29 -16.40 1.22
N GLY A 85 -6.58 -16.20 0.10
CA GLY A 85 -5.16 -15.83 0.16
C GLY A 85 -4.92 -14.42 0.73
N GLY A 86 -5.79 -13.45 0.40
CA GLY A 86 -5.72 -12.11 0.98
C GLY A 86 -6.02 -12.08 2.49
N ILE A 87 -6.94 -12.92 2.95
CA ILE A 87 -7.25 -13.10 4.38
C ILE A 87 -6.04 -13.68 5.12
N ALA A 88 -5.36 -14.67 4.52
CA ALA A 88 -4.18 -15.25 5.13
C ALA A 88 -3.02 -14.24 5.23
N LEU A 89 -2.82 -13.40 4.20
CA LEU A 89 -1.87 -12.29 4.26
C LEU A 89 -2.24 -11.25 5.33
N LEU A 90 -3.52 -10.87 5.42
CA LEU A 90 -4.01 -9.95 6.45
C LEU A 90 -3.80 -10.53 7.87
N GLY A 91 -4.08 -11.81 8.07
CA GLY A 91 -3.84 -12.51 9.34
C GLY A 91 -2.37 -12.44 9.73
N ALA A 92 -1.47 -12.80 8.80
CA ALA A 92 -0.03 -12.70 9.01
C ALA A 92 0.39 -11.27 9.38
N LEU A 93 -0.13 -10.26 8.66
CA LEU A 93 0.15 -8.86 8.99
C LEU A 93 -0.24 -8.50 10.43
N LEU A 94 -1.45 -8.88 10.86
CA LEU A 94 -1.96 -8.59 12.19
C LEU A 94 -1.14 -9.28 13.30
N GLU A 95 -0.63 -10.49 13.04
CA GLU A 95 0.26 -11.21 13.96
C GLU A 95 1.62 -10.52 14.11
N HIS A 96 2.17 -10.00 13.01
CA HIS A 96 3.47 -9.32 12.99
C HIS A 96 3.40 -7.86 13.49
N LEU A 97 2.22 -7.33 13.86
CA LEU A 97 2.10 -6.00 14.48
C LEU A 97 2.92 -5.84 15.78
N ARG A 98 3.30 -6.96 16.41
CA ARG A 98 4.15 -6.98 17.61
C ARG A 98 5.64 -6.93 17.28
N GLU A 99 6.04 -7.19 16.05
CA GLU A 99 7.44 -7.13 15.64
C GLU A 99 7.94 -5.68 15.57
N PRO A 100 9.16 -5.37 16.04
CA PRO A 100 9.61 -3.98 16.17
C PRO A 100 9.50 -3.14 14.89
N THR A 101 9.86 -3.72 13.74
CA THR A 101 9.85 -3.03 12.45
C THR A 101 8.43 -2.67 12.01
N ILE A 102 7.53 -3.67 12.00
CA ILE A 102 6.13 -3.49 11.63
C ILE A 102 5.40 -2.63 12.66
N GLN A 103 5.70 -2.80 13.95
CA GLN A 103 5.15 -1.97 15.01
C GLN A 103 5.47 -0.50 14.81
N ARG A 104 6.72 -0.13 14.50
CA ARG A 104 7.13 1.26 14.21
C ARG A 104 6.34 1.84 13.04
N LEU A 105 6.10 1.06 11.98
CA LEU A 105 5.28 1.49 10.83
C LEU A 105 3.81 1.64 11.20
N SER A 106 3.28 0.71 12.00
CA SER A 106 1.88 0.68 12.42
C SER A 106 1.45 1.90 13.24
N LEU A 107 2.40 2.58 13.90
CA LEU A 107 2.14 3.86 14.56
C LEU A 107 1.62 4.92 13.58
N GLN A 108 1.96 4.81 12.29
CA GLN A 108 1.46 5.70 11.24
C GLN A 108 0.08 5.26 10.71
N TRP A 109 -0.35 4.03 11.01
CA TRP A 109 -1.61 3.46 10.50
C TRP A 109 -2.84 3.89 11.29
N SER A 110 -2.67 4.32 12.53
CA SER A 110 -3.74 4.91 13.35
C SER A 110 -4.09 6.35 12.96
N GLN A 111 -3.24 7.00 12.16
CA GLN A 111 -3.47 8.36 11.70
C GLN A 111 -4.70 8.42 10.78
N ALA A 112 -5.54 9.43 11.00
CA ALA A 112 -6.64 9.75 10.09
C ALA A 112 -6.06 10.05 8.70
N TYR A 113 -6.48 9.28 7.71
CA TYR A 113 -6.02 9.42 6.33
C TYR A 113 -7.00 10.30 5.53
N THR A 114 -8.30 10.09 5.77
CA THR A 114 -9.41 10.90 5.28
C THR A 114 -10.40 11.13 6.42
N THR A 115 -11.48 11.86 6.16
CA THR A 115 -12.60 11.98 7.10
C THR A 115 -13.24 10.61 7.31
N GLY A 116 -12.91 9.95 8.42
CA GLY A 116 -13.54 8.71 8.86
C GLY A 116 -12.76 7.42 8.57
N HIS A 117 -11.68 7.47 7.78
CA HIS A 117 -10.85 6.29 7.51
C HIS A 117 -9.37 6.50 7.83
N THR A 118 -8.73 5.43 8.29
CA THR A 118 -7.31 5.43 8.67
C THR A 118 -6.43 4.85 7.57
N ARG A 119 -5.13 5.16 7.63
CA ARG A 119 -4.16 4.56 6.71
C ARG A 119 -4.12 3.03 6.86
N GLY A 120 -4.22 2.52 8.08
CA GLY A 120 -4.26 1.08 8.36
C GLY A 120 -5.40 0.35 7.65
N GLN A 121 -6.58 0.98 7.54
CA GLN A 121 -7.70 0.39 6.80
C GLN A 121 -7.39 0.23 5.32
N MET A 122 -6.63 1.16 4.72
CA MET A 122 -6.22 1.06 3.31
C MET A 122 -5.17 -0.03 3.11
N VAL A 123 -4.22 -0.17 4.05
CA VAL A 123 -3.23 -1.27 4.02
C VAL A 123 -3.91 -2.63 4.19
N ALA A 124 -4.84 -2.75 5.13
CA ALA A 124 -5.59 -3.98 5.34
C ALA A 124 -6.49 -4.33 4.15
N LEU A 125 -7.10 -3.33 3.50
CA LEU A 125 -7.90 -3.55 2.29
C LEU A 125 -7.00 -4.00 1.13
N ALA A 126 -5.81 -3.40 0.97
CA ALA A 126 -4.83 -3.84 -0.01
C ALA A 126 -4.40 -5.28 0.24
N ALA A 127 -4.12 -5.67 1.49
CA ALA A 127 -3.81 -7.06 1.85
C ALA A 127 -4.95 -8.02 1.48
N LEU A 128 -6.20 -7.66 1.80
CA LEU A 128 -7.37 -8.50 1.52
C LEU A 128 -7.58 -8.77 0.02
N VAL A 129 -7.29 -7.79 -0.84
CA VAL A 129 -7.51 -7.91 -2.29
C VAL A 129 -6.24 -8.28 -3.08
N SER A 130 -5.11 -8.50 -2.42
CA SER A 130 -3.79 -8.61 -3.07
C SER A 130 -3.66 -9.80 -4.02
N GLN A 131 -4.39 -10.87 -3.75
CA GLN A 131 -4.36 -12.09 -4.57
C GLN A 131 -5.33 -12.05 -5.75
N GLY A 132 -6.12 -10.98 -5.87
CA GLY A 132 -7.06 -10.81 -6.98
C GLY A 132 -6.35 -10.48 -8.29
N SER A 133 -6.92 -10.93 -9.42
CA SER A 133 -6.49 -10.44 -10.72
C SER A 133 -6.63 -8.91 -10.82
N THR A 134 -5.79 -8.25 -11.63
CA THR A 134 -5.83 -6.79 -11.83
C THR A 134 -7.23 -6.29 -12.15
N GLU A 135 -7.98 -7.03 -12.98
CA GLU A 135 -9.34 -6.66 -13.35
C GLU A 135 -10.33 -6.85 -12.19
N HIS A 136 -10.25 -7.98 -11.47
CA HIS A 136 -11.12 -8.21 -10.32
C HIS A 136 -10.93 -7.15 -9.24
N VAL A 137 -9.68 -6.85 -8.89
CA VAL A 137 -9.34 -5.83 -7.90
C VAL A 137 -9.86 -4.46 -8.34
N ARG A 138 -9.66 -4.09 -9.61
CA ARG A 138 -10.13 -2.80 -10.15
C ARG A 138 -11.64 -2.66 -10.02
N VAL A 139 -12.41 -3.67 -10.40
CA VAL A 139 -13.88 -3.67 -10.31
C VAL A 139 -14.33 -3.64 -8.84
N ALA A 140 -13.73 -4.47 -7.99
CA ALA A 140 -14.04 -4.52 -6.56
C ALA A 140 -13.80 -3.16 -5.88
N LEU A 141 -12.64 -2.53 -6.07
CA LEU A 141 -12.32 -1.22 -5.50
C LEU A 141 -13.22 -0.10 -6.04
N ALA A 142 -13.56 -0.13 -7.33
CA ALA A 142 -14.50 0.82 -7.92
C ALA A 142 -15.90 0.72 -7.27
N SER A 143 -16.34 -0.50 -6.96
CA SER A 143 -17.64 -0.75 -6.35
C SER A 143 -17.74 -0.23 -4.91
N LEU A 144 -16.64 -0.06 -4.18
CA LEU A 144 -16.62 0.43 -2.79
C LEU A 144 -16.80 1.95 -2.66
N ARG A 145 -16.76 2.69 -3.79
CA ARG A 145 -16.87 4.16 -3.80
C ARG A 145 -15.88 4.84 -2.85
N LEU A 146 -14.63 4.39 -2.90
CA LEU A 146 -13.51 5.04 -2.23
C LEU A 146 -13.28 6.44 -2.82
N SER A 147 -12.82 7.39 -2.01
CA SER A 147 -12.27 8.65 -2.52
C SER A 147 -11.02 8.40 -3.38
N ASP A 148 -10.64 9.35 -4.22
CA ASP A 148 -9.44 9.23 -5.06
C ASP A 148 -8.17 8.99 -4.24
N ARG A 149 -8.07 9.63 -3.07
CA ARG A 149 -6.92 9.46 -2.16
C ARG A 149 -6.84 8.07 -1.54
N GLU A 150 -7.97 7.50 -1.15
CA GLU A 150 -8.08 6.14 -0.61
C GLU A 150 -7.79 5.09 -1.67
N ARG A 151 -8.41 5.24 -2.85
CA ARG A 151 -8.17 4.35 -3.98
C ARG A 151 -6.70 4.38 -4.42
N SER A 152 -6.11 5.58 -4.57
CA SER A 152 -4.68 5.71 -4.91
C SER A 152 -3.83 5.00 -3.87
N ARG A 153 -4.11 5.18 -2.57
CA ARG A 153 -3.36 4.51 -1.51
C ARG A 153 -3.39 2.99 -1.65
N VAL A 154 -4.57 2.40 -1.80
CA VAL A 154 -4.69 0.94 -1.95
C VAL A 154 -3.90 0.46 -3.17
N LEU A 155 -4.00 1.17 -4.29
CA LEU A 155 -3.26 0.85 -5.51
C LEU A 155 -1.73 1.01 -5.36
N ASP A 156 -1.27 2.01 -4.62
CA ASP A 156 0.15 2.22 -4.34
C ASP A 156 0.71 1.08 -3.46
N VAL A 157 -0.06 0.62 -2.47
CA VAL A 157 0.30 -0.55 -1.64
C VAL A 157 0.35 -1.82 -2.49
N LEU A 158 -0.68 -2.06 -3.31
CA LEU A 158 -0.74 -3.24 -4.18
C LEU A 158 0.38 -3.25 -5.22
N GLY A 159 0.63 -2.12 -5.88
CA GLY A 159 1.66 -2.01 -6.91
C GLY A 159 3.07 -2.14 -6.35
N SER A 160 3.28 -1.69 -5.11
CA SER A 160 4.56 -1.83 -4.42
C SER A 160 4.76 -3.23 -3.81
N TRP A 161 3.70 -3.87 -3.32
CA TRP A 161 3.69 -5.28 -2.88
C TRP A 161 3.92 -6.25 -4.04
N GLY A 162 3.25 -6.06 -5.17
CA GLY A 162 3.38 -6.89 -6.37
C GLY A 162 4.59 -6.55 -7.25
N SER A 163 5.53 -5.74 -6.75
CA SER A 163 6.69 -5.32 -7.52
C SER A 163 7.56 -6.54 -7.85
N PRO A 164 8.05 -6.70 -9.10
CA PRO A 164 9.07 -7.71 -9.45
C PRO A 164 10.33 -7.61 -8.57
N SER A 165 10.49 -6.47 -7.90
CA SER A 165 11.60 -6.13 -7.04
C SER A 165 11.83 -7.00 -5.82
N TRP A 166 10.95 -7.93 -5.50
CA TRP A 166 11.20 -8.86 -4.41
C TRP A 166 12.05 -10.07 -4.81
N GLN A 167 12.11 -10.38 -6.11
CA GLN A 167 12.88 -11.53 -6.62
C GLN A 167 14.21 -11.14 -7.26
N GLU A 168 14.28 -9.96 -7.88
CA GLU A 168 15.43 -9.54 -8.67
C GLU A 168 16.57 -8.92 -7.83
N TYR A 169 16.31 -8.60 -6.57
CA TYR A 169 17.22 -7.82 -5.75
C TYR A 169 17.96 -8.68 -4.73
N ALA A 170 18.95 -9.43 -5.22
CA ALA A 170 19.92 -10.09 -4.34
C ALA A 170 20.64 -9.06 -3.42
N HIS A 171 20.77 -7.81 -3.88
CA HIS A 171 21.34 -6.71 -3.13
C HIS A 171 20.49 -5.43 -3.30
N ILE A 172 19.74 -5.03 -2.28
CA ILE A 172 19.14 -3.69 -2.23
C ILE A 172 20.23 -2.71 -1.82
N ASP A 173 20.49 -1.73 -2.69
CA ASP A 173 21.36 -0.58 -2.46
C ASP A 173 20.54 0.70 -2.25
N PRO A 174 21.17 1.83 -1.82
CA PRO A 174 20.45 3.09 -1.63
C PRO A 174 19.73 3.60 -2.89
N LEU A 175 20.32 3.45 -4.08
CA LEU A 175 19.71 3.93 -5.32
C LEU A 175 18.43 3.16 -5.65
N THR A 176 18.44 1.84 -5.47
CA THR A 176 17.26 0.98 -5.58
C THR A 176 16.17 1.46 -4.65
N ALA A 177 16.50 1.64 -3.37
CA ALA A 177 15.54 2.08 -2.37
C ALA A 177 14.97 3.46 -2.74
N HIS A 178 15.82 4.40 -3.16
CA HIS A 178 15.40 5.71 -3.62
C HIS A 178 14.43 5.63 -4.80
N ARG A 179 14.73 4.84 -5.84
CA ARG A 179 13.87 4.69 -7.02
C ARG A 179 12.52 4.08 -6.67
N TYR A 180 12.50 3.07 -5.79
CA TYR A 180 11.28 2.43 -5.30
C TYR A 180 10.40 3.42 -4.53
N TYR A 181 10.96 4.12 -3.54
CA TYR A 181 10.18 5.06 -2.73
C TYR A 181 9.82 6.34 -3.47
N ARG A 182 10.60 6.76 -4.48
CA ARG A 182 10.19 7.84 -5.39
C ARG A 182 8.96 7.45 -6.20
N ARG A 183 8.84 6.18 -6.59
CA ARG A 183 7.68 5.66 -7.35
C ARG A 183 6.44 5.53 -6.48
N TRP A 184 6.58 4.93 -5.29
CA TRP A 184 5.44 4.50 -4.46
C TRP A 184 5.20 5.34 -3.21
N GLY A 185 6.12 6.25 -2.88
CA GLY A 185 6.07 7.06 -1.67
C GLY A 185 5.91 6.21 -0.41
N SER A 186 5.03 6.67 0.49
CA SER A 186 4.68 5.92 1.71
C SER A 186 3.88 4.64 1.44
N GLY A 187 3.23 4.51 0.28
CA GLY A 187 2.60 3.26 -0.14
C GLY A 187 3.62 2.14 -0.33
N GLY A 188 4.86 2.50 -0.72
CA GLY A 188 5.97 1.56 -0.80
C GLY A 188 6.36 0.96 0.54
N ALA A 189 6.34 1.75 1.62
CA ALA A 189 6.66 1.23 2.96
C ALA A 189 5.57 0.27 3.45
N ASP A 190 4.31 0.60 3.17
CA ASP A 190 3.16 -0.25 3.49
C ASP A 190 3.21 -1.56 2.67
N GLY A 191 3.54 -1.51 1.39
CA GLY A 191 3.70 -2.71 0.54
C GLY A 191 4.89 -3.57 0.96
N ALA A 192 6.03 -2.95 1.30
CA ALA A 192 7.18 -3.67 1.86
C ALA A 192 6.82 -4.36 3.19
N ALA A 193 6.00 -3.74 4.05
CA ALA A 193 5.49 -4.39 5.26
C ALA A 193 4.66 -5.65 4.95
N LEU A 194 3.83 -5.62 3.91
CA LEU A 194 3.08 -6.80 3.45
C LEU A 194 3.97 -7.91 2.90
N VAL A 195 5.15 -7.59 2.37
CA VAL A 195 6.12 -8.60 1.92
C VAL A 195 6.93 -9.17 3.09
N ALA A 196 7.30 -8.30 4.05
CA ALA A 196 8.08 -8.67 5.22
C ALA A 196 7.39 -9.70 6.12
N VAL A 197 6.04 -9.78 6.12
CA VAL A 197 5.30 -10.77 6.92
C VAL A 197 5.40 -12.21 6.36
N GLY A 198 6.11 -12.40 5.25
CA GLY A 198 6.52 -13.72 4.75
C GLY A 198 5.43 -14.58 4.12
N HIS A 199 4.17 -14.14 4.11
CA HIS A 199 3.08 -14.94 3.53
C HIS A 199 3.21 -15.04 2.01
N GLY A 200 3.48 -16.25 1.50
CA GLY A 200 3.64 -16.51 0.06
C GLY A 200 4.90 -15.89 -0.57
N THR A 201 5.85 -15.43 0.25
CA THR A 201 7.08 -14.76 -0.20
C THR A 201 8.30 -15.61 0.13
N SER A 202 9.32 -15.61 -0.74
CA SER A 202 10.59 -16.28 -0.45
C SER A 202 11.36 -15.61 0.69
N ALA A 203 12.24 -16.36 1.37
CA ALA A 203 13.12 -15.79 2.39
C ALA A 203 13.97 -14.61 1.88
N SER A 204 14.39 -14.67 0.61
CA SER A 204 15.12 -13.55 -0.04
C SER A 204 14.24 -12.31 -0.20
N GLY A 205 12.97 -12.48 -0.57
CA GLY A 205 12.01 -11.39 -0.72
C GLY A 205 11.68 -10.73 0.63
N VAL A 206 11.54 -11.54 1.68
CA VAL A 206 11.37 -11.04 3.06
C VAL A 206 12.58 -10.21 3.49
N ALA A 207 13.80 -10.73 3.31
CA ALA A 207 15.02 -10.00 3.66
C ALA A 207 15.18 -8.69 2.84
N ALA A 208 14.77 -8.70 1.57
CA ALA A 208 14.74 -7.50 0.74
C ALA A 208 13.75 -6.46 1.28
N ALA A 209 12.55 -6.90 1.67
CA ALA A 209 11.53 -6.05 2.27
C ALA A 209 11.98 -5.45 3.61
N GLU A 210 12.56 -6.24 4.51
CA GLU A 210 13.12 -5.76 5.77
C GLU A 210 14.17 -4.68 5.55
N ARG A 211 15.08 -4.88 4.59
CA ARG A 211 16.10 -3.89 4.25
C ARG A 211 15.49 -2.61 3.67
N MET A 212 14.48 -2.75 2.81
CA MET A 212 13.73 -1.61 2.29
C MET A 212 13.07 -0.83 3.43
N LEU A 213 12.46 -1.51 4.40
CA LEU A 213 11.89 -0.88 5.59
C LEU A 213 12.96 -0.18 6.45
N GLY A 214 14.16 -0.74 6.56
CA GLY A 214 15.29 -0.07 7.22
C GLY A 214 15.67 1.26 6.55
N PHE A 215 15.65 1.34 5.22
CA PHE A 215 15.84 2.63 4.52
C PHE A 215 14.73 3.63 4.84
N TRP A 216 13.48 3.16 4.92
CA TRP A 216 12.33 4.00 5.28
C TRP A 216 12.37 4.52 6.71
N LEU A 217 12.67 3.64 7.65
CA LEU A 217 12.61 3.95 9.07
C LEU A 217 13.81 4.73 9.56
N ASP A 218 15.00 4.45 9.03
CA ASP A 218 16.25 4.93 9.63
C ASP A 218 17.06 5.85 8.68
N HIS A 219 16.78 5.86 7.37
CA HIS A 219 17.57 6.60 6.37
C HIS A 219 16.73 7.48 5.42
N GLN A 220 15.55 7.92 5.87
CA GLN A 220 14.59 8.63 5.02
C GLN A 220 15.16 9.94 4.45
N ALA A 221 15.89 10.71 5.27
CA ALA A 221 16.45 12.01 4.90
C ALA A 221 17.72 11.91 4.03
N GLN A 222 18.30 10.73 3.87
CA GLN A 222 19.51 10.54 3.06
C GLN A 222 19.21 9.79 1.75
N VAL A 223 18.29 8.84 1.80
CA VAL A 223 18.03 7.93 0.67
C VAL A 223 16.70 8.25 -0.02
N ILE A 224 15.65 8.51 0.74
CA ILE A 224 14.30 8.62 0.15
C ILE A 224 14.01 10.05 -0.31
N ALA A 225 14.23 11.00 0.59
CA ALA A 225 14.01 12.42 0.34
C ALA A 225 15.23 13.23 0.80
N PRO A 226 16.39 13.04 0.14
CA PRO A 226 17.57 13.84 0.44
C PRO A 226 17.31 15.33 0.20
N GLN A 227 17.88 16.17 1.05
CA GLN A 227 17.93 17.60 0.76
C GLN A 227 18.75 17.81 -0.51
N PRO A 228 18.19 18.43 -1.55
CA PRO A 228 18.86 18.55 -2.83
C PRO A 228 20.07 19.49 -2.73
N LEU A 229 21.19 19.08 -3.31
CA LEU A 229 22.42 19.90 -3.38
C LEU A 229 22.26 21.15 -4.27
N LEU A 230 21.33 21.10 -5.21
CA LEU A 230 20.95 22.21 -6.10
C LEU A 230 19.44 22.21 -6.32
N THR A 231 18.87 23.40 -6.40
CA THR A 231 17.46 23.64 -6.70
C THR A 231 17.25 23.87 -8.20
N GLY A 232 16.02 23.67 -8.67
CA GLY A 232 15.66 23.99 -10.06
C GLY A 232 15.90 25.46 -10.41
N ARG A 233 15.77 26.37 -9.44
CA ARG A 233 16.03 27.81 -9.65
C ARG A 233 17.50 28.07 -9.94
N GLU A 234 18.40 27.44 -9.18
CA GLU A 234 19.85 27.55 -9.39
C GLU A 234 20.24 26.97 -10.76
N LEU A 235 19.66 25.85 -11.17
CA LEU A 235 19.89 25.30 -12.51
C LEU A 235 19.47 26.25 -13.64
N VAL A 236 18.33 26.94 -13.50
CA VAL A 236 17.86 27.92 -14.50
C VAL A 236 18.76 29.16 -14.52
N GLN A 237 19.13 29.68 -13.34
CA GLN A 237 19.91 30.91 -13.21
C GLN A 237 21.39 30.72 -13.61
N ASP A 238 22.01 29.63 -13.16
CA ASP A 238 23.46 29.44 -13.29
C ASP A 238 23.86 28.70 -14.56
N LEU A 239 22.94 27.94 -15.18
CA LEU A 239 23.19 27.14 -16.38
C LEU A 239 22.35 27.58 -17.59
N GLY A 240 21.47 28.57 -17.43
CA GLY A 240 20.62 29.08 -18.51
C GLY A 240 19.61 28.06 -19.05
N LEU A 241 19.29 27.02 -18.27
CA LEU A 241 18.31 26.02 -18.67
C LEU A 241 16.90 26.62 -18.77
N ALA A 242 16.16 26.28 -19.82
CA ALA A 242 14.75 26.62 -19.92
C ALA A 242 13.96 25.83 -18.85
N PRO A 243 13.03 26.48 -18.11
CA PRO A 243 12.15 25.76 -17.18
C PRO A 243 11.38 24.65 -17.91
N GLY A 244 11.41 23.42 -17.38
CA GLY A 244 10.70 22.30 -17.98
C GLY A 244 11.31 20.93 -17.68
N ALA A 245 11.02 19.96 -18.55
CA ALA A 245 11.40 18.56 -18.38
C ALA A 245 12.91 18.34 -18.21
N GLN A 246 13.74 19.14 -18.90
CA GLN A 246 15.21 19.06 -18.78
C GLN A 246 15.69 19.38 -17.36
N VAL A 247 15.16 20.44 -16.72
CA VAL A 247 15.49 20.79 -15.33
C VAL A 247 15.11 19.64 -14.38
N GLY A 248 13.91 19.08 -14.54
CA GLY A 248 13.46 17.93 -13.74
C GLY A 248 14.35 16.70 -13.91
N GLU A 249 14.75 16.39 -15.14
CA GLU A 249 15.65 15.27 -15.44
C GLU A 249 17.06 15.49 -14.88
N THR A 250 17.60 16.70 -14.99
CA THR A 250 18.88 17.05 -14.36
C THR A 250 18.81 16.90 -12.84
N LEU A 251 17.79 17.45 -12.17
CA LEU A 251 17.61 17.29 -10.73
C LEU A 251 17.47 15.82 -10.33
N ARG A 252 16.78 15.00 -11.13
CA ARG A 252 16.66 13.56 -10.91
C ARG A 252 18.02 12.87 -10.94
N ILE A 253 18.84 13.13 -11.96
CA ILE A 253 20.17 12.52 -12.10
C ILE A 253 21.09 12.96 -10.95
N LEU A 254 21.06 14.25 -10.59
CA LEU A 254 21.82 14.77 -9.44
C LEU A 254 21.42 14.08 -8.15
N THR A 255 20.12 13.95 -7.89
CA THR A 255 19.59 13.28 -6.69
C THR A 255 20.03 11.81 -6.64
N GLU A 256 20.00 11.09 -7.76
CA GLU A 256 20.46 9.70 -7.83
C GLU A 256 21.97 9.59 -7.52
N HIS A 257 22.80 10.49 -8.06
CA HIS A 257 24.24 10.53 -7.76
C HIS A 257 24.49 10.88 -6.28
N GLN A 258 23.70 11.78 -5.69
CA GLN A 258 23.78 12.14 -4.29
C GLN A 258 23.46 10.95 -3.37
N VAL A 259 22.38 10.21 -3.68
CA VAL A 259 21.98 9.00 -2.93
C VAL A 259 23.08 7.93 -2.98
N GLN A 260 23.79 7.82 -4.11
CA GLN A 260 24.91 6.90 -4.25
C GLN A 260 26.20 7.39 -3.59
N GLY A 261 26.23 8.61 -3.06
CA GLY A 261 27.45 9.23 -2.51
C GLY A 261 28.49 9.62 -3.57
N LEU A 262 28.10 9.64 -4.85
CA LEU A 262 28.98 10.06 -5.96
C LEU A 262 29.18 11.58 -5.99
N ILE A 263 28.24 12.32 -5.42
CA ILE A 263 28.34 13.76 -5.16
C ILE A 263 27.84 14.05 -3.74
N SER A 264 28.45 15.04 -3.10
CA SER A 264 28.19 15.40 -1.70
C SER A 264 28.15 16.92 -1.46
N SER A 265 28.54 17.72 -2.46
CA SER A 265 28.57 19.18 -2.36
C SER A 265 27.85 19.90 -3.51
N PRO A 266 27.38 21.14 -3.31
CA PRO A 266 26.81 21.95 -4.38
C PRO A 266 27.76 22.17 -5.56
N GLY A 267 29.08 22.27 -5.31
CA GLY A 267 30.09 22.42 -6.35
C GLY A 267 30.20 21.19 -7.27
N GLU A 268 30.21 19.99 -6.70
CA GLU A 268 30.20 18.73 -7.45
C GLU A 268 28.91 18.56 -8.25
N ALA A 269 27.78 18.90 -7.64
CA ALA A 269 26.47 18.89 -8.30
C ALA A 269 26.44 19.83 -9.51
N LEU A 270 27.01 21.04 -9.38
CA LEU A 270 27.06 22.02 -10.48
C LEU A 270 27.97 21.55 -11.62
N ALA A 271 29.11 20.94 -11.29
CA ALA A 271 30.03 20.38 -12.29
C ALA A 271 29.39 19.22 -13.07
N LEU A 272 28.63 18.35 -12.39
CA LEU A 272 27.86 17.29 -13.05
C LEU A 272 26.72 17.87 -13.90
N ALA A 273 25.96 18.83 -13.38
CA ALA A 273 24.86 19.47 -14.11
C ALA A 273 25.33 20.10 -15.43
N ARG A 274 26.48 20.79 -15.44
CA ARG A 274 27.09 21.35 -16.66
C ARG A 274 27.37 20.29 -17.72
N ARG A 275 27.92 19.14 -17.32
CA ARG A 275 28.19 18.02 -18.24
C ARG A 275 26.89 17.49 -18.85
N LEU A 276 25.87 17.25 -18.03
CA LEU A 276 24.57 16.76 -18.50
C LEU A 276 23.90 17.71 -19.50
N VAL A 277 23.93 19.02 -19.24
CA VAL A 277 23.36 20.04 -20.14
C VAL A 277 24.05 20.01 -21.51
N SER A 278 25.37 19.87 -21.53
CA SER A 278 26.13 19.78 -22.78
C SER A 278 25.74 18.53 -23.59
N GLU A 279 25.58 17.38 -22.94
CA GLU A 279 25.17 16.12 -23.58
C GLU A 279 23.75 16.19 -24.15
N PHE A 280 22.81 16.84 -23.44
CA PHE A 280 21.45 17.03 -23.93
C PHE A 280 21.41 17.90 -25.19
N THR A 281 22.26 18.91 -25.26
CA THR A 281 22.37 19.80 -26.42
C THR A 281 22.92 19.06 -27.64
N THR A 282 23.89 18.16 -27.44
CA THR A 282 24.47 17.34 -28.52
C THR A 282 23.50 16.29 -29.08
N ARG A 283 22.56 15.76 -28.28
CA ARG A 283 21.56 14.77 -28.74
C ARG A 283 20.37 15.38 -29.50
N GLN A 284 20.21 16.70 -29.51
CA GLN A 284 19.13 17.40 -30.21
C GLN A 284 19.53 17.96 -31.60
N VAL A 285 20.79 17.77 -32.00
CA VAL A 285 21.35 18.13 -33.32
C VAL A 285 21.54 16.88 -34.16
#